data_AF-A0A812IVH0-F1
#
_entry.id   AF-A0A812IVH0-F1
#
_cell.length_a   1.000
_cell.length_b   1.000
_cell.length_c   1.000
_cell.angle_alpha   90.00
_cell.angle_beta   90.00
_cell.angle_gamma   90.00
#
_symmetry.space_group_name_H-M   'P 1'
#
loop_
_entity.id
_entity.type
_entity.pdbx_description
1 polymer ?
#
loop_
_entity_poly.entity_id
_entity_poly.type
_entity_poly.pdbx_seq_one_letter_code
_entity_poly.pdbx_strand_id
1 'polypeptide(L)'
;MARTANGFHRGRDPYFDPTNFEKLDEEDKEQVCQIPLSQPTFFMTLLTIWTFTVVADIRKAIDTWVRIAIITPTIPSMKDSMEPAEGSEEEFVVVGLTALVKGILTVVLFLPRLIVDSYLLWLGCRWLTATPSFEDVILNAVALEFILVLNNVIFSTVVPLQSVVDTRNTQIQPREKEVQPTAKSVLSAFAWGIASMVWVLLYMYLLQAVLPQYRWDVRDVCIDFLASKSVGGPFDPRWKPS
;
A
#
# COMPACT_ATOMS: atom_id res chain seq x y z
N MET A 1 7.94 -28.42 25.80
CA MET A 1 7.17 -27.26 25.29
C MET A 1 7.89 -26.72 24.08
N ALA A 2 7.21 -26.50 22.95
CA ALA A 2 7.85 -25.85 21.81
C ALA A 2 7.97 -24.36 22.15
N ARG A 3 9.19 -23.93 22.48
CA ARG A 3 9.51 -22.53 22.65
C ARG A 3 9.65 -21.90 21.26
N THR A 4 9.31 -20.62 21.12
CA THR A 4 9.77 -19.85 19.96
C THR A 4 11.30 -19.88 19.89
N ALA A 5 11.88 -19.50 18.75
CA ALA A 5 13.33 -19.25 18.67
C ALA A 5 13.83 -18.28 19.77
N ASN A 6 12.92 -17.48 20.35
CA ASN A 6 13.18 -16.49 21.41
C ASN A 6 12.85 -17.01 22.83
N GLY A 7 12.53 -18.29 23.02
CA GLY A 7 12.30 -18.86 24.35
C GLY A 7 10.88 -18.71 24.93
N PHE A 8 10.00 -17.96 24.26
CA PHE A 8 8.61 -17.77 24.71
C PHE A 8 7.74 -19.01 24.45
N HIS A 9 6.78 -19.26 25.33
CA HIS A 9 5.80 -20.33 25.15
C HIS A 9 4.85 -19.97 24.00
N ARG A 10 4.88 -20.72 22.90
CA ARG A 10 3.80 -20.66 21.88
C ARG A 10 2.61 -21.48 22.36
N GLY A 11 1.41 -21.02 22.03
CA GLY A 11 0.22 -21.85 22.11
C GLY A 11 0.43 -23.14 21.30
N ARG A 12 0.50 -24.30 21.94
CA ARG A 12 0.24 -25.58 21.27
C ARG A 12 -1.21 -25.64 20.82
N ASP A 13 -1.44 -26.53 19.88
CA ASP A 13 -2.69 -26.83 19.20
C ASP A 13 -3.76 -27.55 20.06
N PRO A 14 -3.87 -27.24 21.37
CA PRO A 14 -5.20 -27.09 21.96
C PRO A 14 -5.36 -25.88 22.91
N TYR A 15 -4.45 -24.90 22.95
CA TYR A 15 -4.46 -23.87 24.02
C TYR A 15 -5.29 -22.61 23.74
N PHE A 16 -5.99 -22.50 22.60
CA PHE A 16 -7.09 -21.55 22.54
C PHE A 16 -8.27 -22.15 23.30
N ASP A 17 -8.41 -21.72 24.55
CA ASP A 17 -9.53 -22.09 25.42
C ASP A 17 -10.34 -20.81 25.69
N PRO A 18 -11.53 -20.66 25.07
CA PRO A 18 -12.34 -19.46 25.22
C PRO A 18 -12.76 -19.21 26.68
N THR A 19 -12.77 -20.25 27.53
CA THR A 19 -13.08 -20.08 28.97
C THR A 19 -11.99 -19.32 29.73
N ASN A 20 -10.76 -19.29 29.22
CA ASN A 20 -9.70 -18.48 29.82
C ASN A 20 -9.91 -16.99 29.52
N PHE A 21 -10.62 -16.64 28.45
CA PHE A 21 -10.99 -15.25 28.20
C PHE A 21 -11.87 -14.71 29.33
N GLU A 22 -12.82 -15.50 29.85
CA GLU A 22 -13.66 -15.09 30.98
C GLU A 22 -12.86 -14.73 32.23
N LYS A 23 -11.72 -15.38 32.43
CA LYS A 23 -10.80 -15.18 33.57
C LYS A 23 -9.92 -13.93 33.43
N LEU A 24 -9.85 -13.33 32.24
CA LEU A 24 -9.12 -12.08 32.04
C LEU A 24 -9.85 -10.92 32.72
N ASP A 25 -9.08 -9.96 33.21
CA ASP A 25 -9.61 -8.70 33.73
C ASP A 25 -10.28 -7.91 32.58
N GLU A 26 -11.22 -7.02 32.92
CA GLU A 26 -11.97 -6.29 31.89
C GLU A 26 -11.08 -5.43 30.99
N GLU A 27 -10.00 -4.87 31.54
CA GLU A 27 -9.02 -4.08 30.80
C GLU A 27 -8.28 -4.93 29.75
N ASP A 28 -7.83 -6.14 30.13
CA ASP A 28 -7.18 -7.07 29.21
C ASP A 28 -8.13 -7.53 28.09
N LYS A 29 -9.41 -7.79 28.43
CA LYS A 29 -10.44 -8.14 27.43
C LYS A 29 -10.63 -7.03 26.42
N GLU A 30 -10.70 -5.78 26.90
CA GLU A 30 -10.82 -4.61 26.04
C GLU A 30 -9.60 -4.47 25.13
N GLN A 31 -8.39 -4.60 25.67
CA GLN A 31 -7.16 -4.53 24.88
C GLN A 31 -7.08 -5.63 23.82
N VAL A 32 -7.45 -6.87 24.16
CA VAL A 32 -7.48 -7.98 23.20
C VAL A 32 -8.54 -7.75 22.12
N CYS A 33 -9.71 -7.20 22.47
CA CYS A 33 -10.77 -6.97 21.50
C CYS A 33 -10.57 -5.71 20.64
N GLN A 34 -9.64 -4.83 21.02
CA GLN A 34 -9.21 -3.70 20.20
C GLN A 34 -8.22 -4.10 19.08
N ILE A 35 -7.70 -5.33 19.06
CA ILE A 35 -6.80 -5.76 17.98
C ILE A 35 -7.55 -5.77 16.63
N PRO A 36 -6.90 -5.38 15.52
CA PRO A 36 -7.59 -5.23 14.23
C PRO A 36 -8.22 -6.52 13.70
N LEU A 37 -7.66 -7.66 14.09
CA LEU A 37 -8.12 -8.99 13.67
C LEU A 37 -9.42 -9.43 14.35
N SER A 38 -9.87 -8.76 15.43
CA SER A 38 -11.19 -9.00 16.05
C SER A 38 -12.34 -8.55 15.13
N GLN A 39 -12.11 -7.53 14.30
CA GLN A 39 -13.06 -7.01 13.31
C GLN A 39 -12.48 -7.09 11.89
N PRO A 40 -12.44 -8.30 11.30
CA PRO A 40 -11.68 -8.54 10.08
C PRO A 40 -12.22 -7.79 8.86
N THR A 41 -13.53 -7.51 8.81
CA THR A 41 -14.13 -6.74 7.72
C THR A 41 -13.62 -5.31 7.70
N PHE A 42 -13.58 -4.64 8.86
CA PHE A 42 -13.05 -3.29 9.00
C PHE A 42 -11.56 -3.25 8.63
N PHE A 43 -10.78 -4.20 9.15
CA PHE A 43 -9.36 -4.26 8.88
C PHE A 43 -9.03 -4.58 7.41
N MET A 44 -9.80 -5.47 6.76
CA MET A 44 -9.67 -5.72 5.31
C MET A 44 -9.94 -4.46 4.49
N THR A 45 -10.89 -3.62 4.88
CA THR A 45 -11.12 -2.33 4.22
C THR A 45 -9.90 -1.42 4.31
N LEU A 46 -9.28 -1.30 5.50
CA LEU A 46 -8.06 -0.51 5.68
C LEU A 46 -6.89 -1.06 4.86
N LEU A 47 -6.69 -2.38 4.84
CA LEU A 47 -5.67 -3.02 4.00
C LEU A 47 -5.93 -2.83 2.50
N THR A 48 -7.19 -2.82 2.06
CA THR A 48 -7.55 -2.52 0.67
C THR A 48 -7.23 -1.08 0.31
N ILE A 49 -7.55 -0.12 1.17
CA ILE A 49 -7.19 1.29 0.95
C ILE A 49 -5.67 1.42 0.83
N TRP A 50 -4.92 0.86 1.77
CA TRP A 50 -3.45 0.83 1.72
C TRP A 50 -2.93 0.21 0.42
N THR A 51 -3.47 -0.95 0.04
CA THR A 51 -3.08 -1.66 -1.19
C THR A 51 -3.34 -0.81 -2.42
N PHE A 52 -4.50 -0.14 -2.52
CA PHE A 52 -4.79 0.76 -3.62
C PHE A 52 -3.83 1.95 -3.70
N THR A 53 -3.44 2.53 -2.56
CA THR A 53 -2.47 3.63 -2.53
C THR A 53 -1.13 3.20 -3.13
N VAL A 54 -0.61 2.03 -2.75
CA VAL A 54 0.66 1.52 -3.30
C VAL A 54 0.52 1.07 -4.76
N VAL A 55 -0.57 0.37 -5.11
CA VAL A 55 -0.83 -0.06 -6.49
C VAL A 55 -0.97 1.12 -7.44
N ALA A 56 -1.52 2.25 -6.97
CA ALA A 56 -1.58 3.48 -7.76
C ALA A 56 -0.17 4.01 -8.10
N ASP A 57 0.80 3.91 -7.17
CA ASP A 57 2.18 4.32 -7.47
C ASP A 57 2.89 3.33 -8.39
N ILE A 58 2.73 2.02 -8.15
CA ILE A 58 3.25 0.96 -9.03
C ILE A 58 2.73 1.14 -10.45
N ARG A 59 1.43 1.41 -10.62
CA ARG A 59 0.82 1.64 -11.94
C ARG A 59 1.45 2.85 -12.64
N LYS A 60 1.65 3.97 -11.93
CA LYS A 60 2.34 5.15 -12.48
C LYS A 60 3.77 4.81 -12.89
N ALA A 61 4.49 4.03 -12.10
CA ALA A 61 5.84 3.58 -12.41
C ALA A 61 5.88 2.69 -13.67
N ILE A 62 4.96 1.73 -13.78
CA ILE A 62 4.82 0.85 -14.94
C ILE A 62 4.44 1.67 -16.18
N ASP A 63 3.46 2.57 -16.09
CA ASP A 63 3.02 3.40 -17.23
C ASP A 63 4.18 4.27 -17.74
N THR A 64 4.97 4.84 -16.83
CA THR A 64 6.17 5.63 -17.16
C THR A 64 7.25 4.75 -17.81
N TRP A 65 7.48 3.55 -17.27
CA TRP A 65 8.42 2.60 -17.84
C TRP A 65 8.01 2.14 -19.24
N VAL A 66 6.74 1.77 -19.45
CA VAL A 66 6.19 1.38 -20.77
C VAL A 66 6.38 2.51 -21.78
N ARG A 67 6.13 3.76 -21.38
CA ARG A 67 6.36 4.94 -22.23
C ARG A 67 7.81 5.03 -22.70
N ILE A 68 8.76 4.97 -21.77
CA ILE A 68 10.19 5.15 -22.07
C ILE A 68 10.83 3.94 -22.75
N ALA A 69 10.54 2.74 -22.25
CA ALA A 69 11.21 1.52 -22.71
C ALA A 69 10.61 0.99 -24.01
N ILE A 70 9.27 0.98 -24.12
CA ILE A 70 8.54 0.31 -25.20
C ILE A 70 8.06 1.31 -26.26
N ILE A 71 7.43 2.40 -25.84
CA ILE A 71 6.73 3.32 -26.75
C ILE A 71 7.69 4.26 -27.47
N THR A 72 8.65 4.86 -26.76
CA THR A 72 9.66 5.75 -27.36
C THR A 72 10.53 4.95 -28.33
N PRO A 73 10.76 5.38 -29.58
CA PRO A 73 11.59 4.65 -30.52
C PRO A 73 13.07 4.62 -30.10
N THR A 74 13.79 3.62 -30.57
CA THR A 74 15.23 3.49 -30.33
C THR A 74 16.01 4.15 -31.46
N ILE A 75 16.86 5.12 -31.14
CA ILE A 75 17.70 5.84 -32.11
C ILE A 75 19.19 5.48 -31.92
N PRO A 76 20.03 5.56 -32.98
CA PRO A 76 21.45 5.17 -32.90
C PRO A 76 22.31 6.19 -32.14
N SER A 77 21.91 7.46 -32.12
CA SER A 77 22.69 8.55 -31.56
C SER A 77 21.82 9.42 -30.65
N MET A 78 22.35 9.83 -29.49
CA MET A 78 21.65 10.78 -28.60
C MET A 78 21.56 12.19 -29.17
N LYS A 79 22.36 12.55 -30.19
CA LYS A 79 22.28 13.87 -30.82
C LYS A 79 20.92 14.13 -31.47
N ASP A 80 20.27 13.06 -31.92
CA ASP A 80 18.97 13.09 -32.61
C ASP A 80 17.81 12.80 -31.62
N SER A 81 18.06 12.93 -30.30
CA SER A 81 17.06 12.62 -29.28
C SER A 81 16.03 13.73 -29.05
N MET A 82 16.31 14.96 -29.50
CA MET A 82 15.48 16.13 -29.26
C MET A 82 15.19 16.85 -30.57
N GLU A 83 13.92 17.19 -30.79
CA GLU A 83 13.47 18.07 -31.87
C GLU A 83 12.65 19.22 -31.27
N PRO A 84 12.72 20.44 -31.83
CA PRO A 84 11.86 21.54 -31.38
C PRO A 84 10.38 21.19 -31.61
N ALA A 85 9.52 21.56 -30.67
CA ALA A 85 8.08 21.30 -30.75
C ALA A 85 7.46 22.03 -31.95
N GLU A 86 6.41 21.44 -32.56
CA GLU A 86 5.65 22.10 -33.64
C GLU A 86 5.06 23.44 -33.14
N GLY A 87 5.67 24.56 -33.55
CA GLY A 87 5.17 25.91 -33.23
C GLY A 87 5.81 26.59 -32.01
N SER A 88 6.87 26.02 -31.43
CA SER A 88 7.64 26.69 -30.36
C SER A 88 9.14 26.41 -30.52
N GLU A 89 9.96 27.47 -30.52
CA GLU A 89 11.43 27.35 -30.55
C GLU A 89 12.04 27.03 -29.17
N GLU A 90 11.26 27.22 -28.09
CA GLU A 90 11.75 27.05 -26.70
C GLU A 90 11.42 25.67 -26.11
N GLU A 91 10.49 24.94 -26.71
CA GLU A 91 10.07 23.62 -26.25
C GLU A 91 10.78 22.53 -27.04
N PHE A 92 11.45 21.61 -26.35
CA PHE A 92 12.13 20.47 -26.95
C PHE A 92 11.37 19.18 -26.64
N VAL A 93 11.14 18.38 -27.67
CA VAL A 93 10.43 17.11 -27.56
C VAL A 93 11.42 15.97 -27.68
N VAL A 94 11.39 15.03 -26.73
CA VAL A 94 12.22 13.82 -26.81
C VAL A 94 11.62 12.85 -27.82
N VAL A 95 12.23 12.74 -29.00
CA VAL A 95 11.74 11.90 -30.11
C VAL A 95 12.19 10.46 -29.95
N GLY A 96 13.37 10.21 -29.39
CA GLY A 96 13.93 8.87 -29.26
C GLY A 96 15.01 8.75 -28.21
N LEU A 97 15.28 7.51 -27.78
CA LEU A 97 16.33 7.19 -26.82
C LEU A 97 17.21 6.05 -27.32
N THR A 98 18.51 6.09 -27.03
CA THR A 98 19.40 4.97 -27.36
C THR A 98 19.08 3.73 -26.51
N ALA A 99 19.34 2.54 -27.05
CA ALA A 99 19.06 1.28 -26.35
C ALA A 99 19.80 1.17 -25.01
N LEU A 100 21.04 1.66 -24.97
CA LEU A 100 21.86 1.68 -23.75
C LEU A 100 21.21 2.53 -22.66
N VAL A 101 20.76 3.75 -23.00
CA VAL A 101 20.09 4.64 -22.04
C VAL A 101 18.80 4.00 -21.53
N LYS A 102 17.97 3.40 -22.40
CA LYS A 102 16.76 2.67 -21.98
C LYS A 102 17.07 1.53 -21.01
N GLY A 103 18.12 0.76 -21.28
CA GLY A 103 18.59 -0.31 -20.40
C GLY A 103 19.00 0.22 -19.02
N ILE A 104 19.80 1.29 -19.00
CA ILE A 104 20.23 1.94 -17.75
C ILE A 104 19.02 2.47 -16.97
N LEU A 105 18.11 3.22 -17.60
CA LEU A 105 16.91 3.74 -16.93
C LEU A 105 16.07 2.59 -16.35
N THR A 106 15.90 1.49 -17.10
CA THR A 106 15.15 0.31 -16.65
C THR A 106 15.79 -0.34 -15.42
N VAL A 107 17.10 -0.61 -15.47
CA VAL A 107 17.80 -1.35 -14.42
C VAL A 107 18.11 -0.50 -13.19
N VAL A 108 18.44 0.77 -13.37
CA VAL A 108 18.91 1.65 -12.28
C VAL A 108 17.77 2.45 -11.65
N LEU A 109 16.72 2.79 -12.40
CA LEU A 109 15.62 3.62 -11.88
C LEU A 109 14.34 2.83 -11.69
N PHE A 110 13.84 2.17 -12.74
CA PHE A 110 12.52 1.54 -12.69
C PHE A 110 12.49 0.26 -11.84
N LEU A 111 13.46 -0.64 -12.01
CA LEU A 111 13.48 -1.89 -11.28
C LEU A 111 13.62 -1.68 -9.75
N PRO A 112 14.55 -0.85 -9.25
CA PRO A 112 14.64 -0.57 -7.83
C PRO A 112 13.39 0.09 -7.28
N ARG A 113 12.75 0.99 -8.04
CA ARG A 113 11.47 1.60 -7.64
C ARG A 113 10.38 0.54 -7.44
N LEU A 114 10.17 -0.34 -8.42
CA LEU A 114 9.17 -1.41 -8.32
C LEU A 114 9.45 -2.37 -7.16
N ILE A 115 10.73 -2.67 -6.88
CA ILE A 115 11.13 -3.49 -5.73
C ILE A 115 10.77 -2.79 -4.42
N VAL A 116 11.10 -1.49 -4.29
CA VAL A 116 10.78 -0.70 -3.08
C VAL A 116 9.28 -0.61 -2.87
N ASP A 117 8.49 -0.31 -3.91
CA ASP A 117 7.03 -0.19 -3.80
C ASP A 117 6.39 -1.54 -3.42
N SER A 118 6.86 -2.64 -4.02
CA SER A 118 6.39 -4.00 -3.71
C SER A 118 6.75 -4.41 -2.29
N TYR A 119 7.97 -4.08 -1.84
CA TYR A 119 8.42 -4.32 -0.48
C TYR A 119 7.64 -3.49 0.53
N LEU A 120 7.35 -2.23 0.21
CA LEU A 120 6.56 -1.33 1.05
C LEU A 120 5.11 -1.79 1.15
N LEU A 121 4.51 -2.30 0.08
CA LEU A 121 3.18 -2.92 0.13
C LEU A 121 3.16 -4.06 1.16
N TRP A 122 4.09 -5.01 1.03
CA TRP A 122 4.19 -6.16 1.92
C TRP A 122 4.49 -5.76 3.37
N LEU A 123 5.45 -4.87 3.58
CA LEU A 123 5.85 -4.40 4.90
C LEU A 123 4.74 -3.58 5.56
N GLY A 124 4.05 -2.73 4.79
CA GLY A 124 2.93 -1.92 5.26
C GLY A 124 1.76 -2.79 5.73
N CYS A 125 1.37 -3.82 4.97
CA CYS A 125 0.37 -4.79 5.43
C CYS A 125 0.77 -5.43 6.76
N ARG A 126 2.04 -5.86 6.88
CA ARG A 126 2.58 -6.46 8.11
C ARG A 126 2.58 -5.50 9.29
N TRP A 127 2.95 -4.25 9.07
CA TRP A 127 3.00 -3.25 10.12
C TRP A 127 1.60 -2.88 10.62
N LEU A 128 0.64 -2.70 9.70
CA LEU A 128 -0.76 -2.45 10.04
C LEU A 128 -1.38 -3.61 10.83
N THR A 129 -1.09 -4.87 10.46
CA THR A 129 -1.60 -6.03 11.21
C THR A 129 -0.97 -6.18 12.60
N ALA A 130 0.23 -5.65 12.82
CA ALA A 130 0.93 -5.73 14.11
C ALA A 130 0.52 -4.64 15.11
N THR A 131 -0.44 -3.80 14.75
CA THR A 131 -0.87 -2.66 15.57
C THR A 131 -1.87 -3.12 16.65
N PRO A 132 -1.76 -2.65 17.91
CA PRO A 132 -2.53 -3.19 19.03
C PRO A 132 -3.98 -2.68 19.11
N SER A 133 -4.27 -1.49 18.56
CA SER A 133 -5.59 -0.87 18.61
C SER A 133 -6.05 -0.38 17.23
N PHE A 134 -7.36 -0.21 17.03
CA PHE A 134 -7.90 0.34 15.78
C PHE A 134 -7.49 1.79 15.51
N GLU A 135 -7.41 2.62 16.55
CA GLU A 135 -6.98 4.02 16.43
C GLU A 135 -5.55 4.10 15.90
N ASP A 136 -4.66 3.32 16.49
CA ASP A 136 -3.27 3.24 16.06
C ASP A 136 -3.17 2.73 14.61
N VAL A 137 -4.05 1.84 14.14
CA VAL A 137 -4.00 1.36 12.74
C VAL A 137 -4.25 2.51 11.79
N ILE A 138 -5.24 3.36 12.09
CA ILE A 138 -5.59 4.49 11.24
C ILE A 138 -4.42 5.48 11.21
N LEU A 139 -3.84 5.80 12.37
CA LEU A 139 -2.67 6.67 12.48
C LEU A 139 -1.47 6.10 11.71
N ASN A 140 -1.20 4.81 11.85
CA ASN A 140 -0.12 4.12 11.15
C ASN A 140 -0.35 4.08 9.63
N ALA A 141 -1.61 3.92 9.17
CA ALA A 141 -1.95 3.95 7.76
C ALA A 141 -1.68 5.33 7.14
N VAL A 142 -2.05 6.40 7.83
CA VAL A 142 -1.75 7.78 7.40
C VAL A 142 -0.25 8.05 7.40
N ALA A 143 0.48 7.56 8.40
CA ALA A 143 1.93 7.68 8.45
C ALA A 143 2.62 6.95 7.28
N LEU A 144 2.11 5.77 6.89
CA LEU A 144 2.59 5.06 5.71
C LEU A 144 2.29 5.82 4.40
N GLU A 145 1.14 6.47 4.30
CA GLU A 145 0.82 7.33 3.16
C GLU A 145 1.79 8.50 3.07
N PHE A 146 2.16 9.12 4.19
CA PHE A 146 3.18 10.16 4.22
C PHE A 146 4.53 9.67 3.68
N ILE A 147 4.95 8.45 3.99
CA ILE A 147 6.19 7.85 3.46
C ILE A 147 6.15 7.75 1.93
N LEU A 148 5.00 7.38 1.35
CA LEU A 148 4.84 7.34 -0.11
C LEU A 148 4.92 8.74 -0.74
N VAL A 149 4.36 9.76 -0.08
CA VAL A 149 4.37 11.14 -0.58
C VAL A 149 5.75 11.80 -0.41
N LEU A 150 6.53 11.36 0.57
CA LEU A 150 7.82 11.93 0.92
C LEU A 150 8.80 11.99 -0.26
N ASN A 151 8.78 10.99 -1.16
CA ASN A 151 9.65 10.99 -2.34
C ASN A 151 9.45 12.22 -3.24
N ASN A 152 8.20 12.66 -3.43
CA ASN A 152 7.82 13.80 -4.25
C ASN A 152 8.16 15.11 -3.53
N VAL A 153 8.00 15.14 -2.21
CA VAL A 153 8.36 16.31 -1.39
C VAL A 153 9.88 16.51 -1.39
N ILE A 154 10.65 15.45 -1.19
CA ILE A 154 12.12 15.52 -1.24
C ILE A 154 12.58 15.90 -2.65
N PHE A 155 12.00 15.29 -3.69
CA PHE A 155 12.36 15.63 -5.08
C PHE A 155 12.10 17.11 -5.40
N SER A 156 10.92 17.63 -5.04
CA SER A 156 10.57 19.03 -5.31
C SER A 156 11.36 20.05 -4.49
N THR A 157 11.94 19.64 -3.36
CA THR A 157 12.75 20.52 -2.49
C THR A 157 14.24 20.46 -2.79
N VAL A 158 14.76 19.29 -3.19
CA VAL A 158 16.21 19.09 -3.41
C VAL A 158 16.63 19.43 -4.84
N VAL A 159 15.75 19.23 -5.83
CA VAL A 159 16.09 19.50 -7.23
C VAL A 159 16.06 21.01 -7.49
N PRO A 160 17.15 21.61 -8.03
CA PRO A 160 17.19 23.03 -8.36
C PRO A 160 16.04 23.43 -9.29
N LEU A 161 15.47 24.61 -9.08
CA LEU A 161 14.37 25.13 -9.90
C LEU A 161 14.70 25.10 -11.40
N GLN A 162 15.96 25.37 -11.78
CA GLN A 162 16.41 25.32 -13.17
C GLN A 162 16.21 23.92 -13.77
N SER A 163 16.62 22.86 -13.08
CA SER A 163 16.44 21.49 -13.57
C SER A 163 14.97 21.12 -13.70
N VAL A 164 14.09 21.64 -12.84
CA VAL A 164 12.64 21.47 -12.94
C VAL A 164 12.07 22.19 -14.17
N VAL A 165 12.54 23.41 -14.45
CA VAL A 165 12.15 24.17 -15.64
C VAL A 165 12.62 23.44 -16.90
N ASP A 166 13.89 23.02 -16.94
CA ASP A 166 14.46 22.30 -18.08
C ASP A 166 13.71 20.98 -18.32
N THR A 167 13.38 20.22 -17.25
CA THR A 167 12.59 18.99 -17.41
C THR A 167 11.13 19.22 -17.80
N ARG A 168 10.52 20.35 -17.41
CA ARG A 168 9.17 20.74 -17.86
C ARG A 168 9.16 21.15 -19.34
N ASN A 169 10.23 21.79 -19.79
CA ASN A 169 10.39 22.19 -21.19
C ASN A 169 10.77 21.00 -22.09
N THR A 170 11.36 19.94 -21.53
CA THR A 170 11.52 18.65 -22.22
C THR A 170 10.26 17.80 -22.09
N GLN A 171 9.24 18.07 -22.90
CA GLN A 171 8.05 17.23 -22.92
C GLN A 171 8.34 15.95 -23.73
N ILE A 172 8.14 14.78 -23.14
CA ILE A 172 8.06 13.55 -23.92
C ILE A 172 6.83 13.68 -24.80
N GLN A 173 6.99 13.58 -26.13
CA GLN A 173 5.87 13.75 -27.06
C GLN A 173 4.71 12.88 -26.57
N PRO A 174 3.57 13.46 -26.13
CA PRO A 174 2.42 12.64 -25.84
C PRO A 174 2.06 11.95 -27.16
N ARG A 175 2.33 10.64 -27.23
CA ARG A 175 2.00 9.82 -28.40
C ARG A 175 0.49 9.64 -28.42
N GLU A 176 -0.21 10.70 -28.84
CA GLU A 176 -1.52 10.76 -29.50
C GLU A 176 -2.16 12.13 -29.25
N LYS A 177 -2.45 12.84 -30.34
CA LYS A 177 -3.40 13.97 -30.36
C LYS A 177 -4.84 13.54 -30.01
N GLU A 178 -5.13 12.23 -29.87
CA GLU A 178 -6.39 11.69 -29.34
C GLU A 178 -6.16 10.29 -28.72
N VAL A 179 -5.97 10.20 -27.40
CA VAL A 179 -6.09 8.90 -26.71
C VAL A 179 -7.58 8.54 -26.73
N GLN A 180 -8.01 7.81 -27.75
CA GLN A 180 -9.39 7.36 -27.79
C GLN A 180 -9.65 6.37 -26.64
N PRO A 181 -10.77 6.51 -25.90
CA PRO A 181 -11.10 5.65 -24.78
C PRO A 181 -11.19 4.20 -25.24
N THR A 182 -10.08 3.49 -25.11
CA THR A 182 -9.99 2.09 -25.54
C THR A 182 -10.52 1.23 -24.41
N ALA A 183 -11.42 0.30 -24.70
CA ALA A 183 -11.97 -0.65 -23.72
C ALA A 183 -10.88 -1.38 -22.90
N LYS A 184 -9.69 -1.55 -23.46
CA LYS A 184 -8.49 -2.09 -22.78
C LYS A 184 -8.06 -1.27 -21.56
N SER A 185 -8.11 0.05 -21.63
CA SER A 185 -7.71 0.95 -20.53
C SER A 185 -8.65 0.80 -19.32
N VAL A 186 -9.95 0.71 -19.61
CA VAL A 186 -11.01 0.47 -18.62
C VAL A 186 -10.85 -0.92 -18.01
N LEU A 187 -10.70 -1.96 -18.85
CA LEU A 187 -10.49 -3.33 -18.40
C LEU A 187 -9.22 -3.48 -17.54
N SER A 188 -8.15 -2.77 -17.88
CA SER A 188 -6.92 -2.75 -17.08
C SER A 188 -7.15 -2.14 -15.70
N ALA A 189 -7.92 -1.06 -15.59
CA ALA A 189 -8.26 -0.47 -14.30
C ALA A 189 -9.06 -1.45 -13.41
N PHE A 190 -10.04 -2.15 -13.99
CA PHE A 190 -10.78 -3.19 -13.27
C PHE A 190 -9.89 -4.37 -12.86
N ALA A 191 -8.97 -4.80 -13.74
CA ALA A 191 -8.03 -5.88 -13.44
C ALA A 191 -7.12 -5.53 -12.25
N TRP A 192 -6.62 -4.29 -12.18
CA TRP A 192 -5.86 -3.81 -11.01
C TRP A 192 -6.70 -3.78 -9.73
N GLY A 193 -7.98 -3.40 -9.84
CA GLY A 193 -8.94 -3.46 -8.74
C GLY A 193 -9.09 -4.87 -8.16
N ILE A 194 -9.34 -5.84 -9.04
CA ILE A 194 -9.47 -7.25 -8.68
C ILE A 194 -8.17 -7.80 -8.11
N ALA A 195 -7.03 -7.50 -8.74
CA ALA A 195 -5.72 -7.95 -8.26
C ALA A 195 -5.42 -7.44 -6.84
N SER A 196 -5.79 -6.20 -6.52
CA SER A 196 -5.64 -5.63 -5.18
C SER A 196 -6.51 -6.35 -4.15
N MET A 197 -7.76 -6.66 -4.49
CA MET A 197 -8.65 -7.43 -3.61
C MET A 197 -8.13 -8.86 -3.38
N VAL A 198 -7.67 -9.52 -4.45
CA VAL A 198 -7.05 -10.84 -4.36
C VAL A 198 -5.80 -10.80 -3.49
N TRP A 199 -4.97 -9.75 -3.60
CA TRP A 199 -3.80 -9.56 -2.76
C TRP A 199 -4.18 -9.45 -1.28
N VAL A 200 -5.17 -8.63 -0.92
CA VAL A 200 -5.62 -8.49 0.48
C VAL A 200 -6.15 -9.82 1.03
N LEU A 201 -6.94 -10.56 0.25
CA LEU A 201 -7.42 -11.88 0.65
C LEU A 201 -6.26 -12.86 0.81
N LEU A 202 -5.33 -12.92 -0.14
CA LEU A 202 -4.14 -13.75 -0.08
C LEU A 202 -3.31 -13.42 1.16
N TYR A 203 -3.15 -12.12 1.45
CA TYR A 203 -2.42 -11.66 2.61
C TYR A 203 -3.08 -12.11 3.92
N MET A 204 -4.38 -11.83 4.07
CA MET A 204 -5.13 -12.14 5.28
C MET A 204 -5.21 -13.64 5.57
N TYR A 205 -5.37 -14.48 4.55
CA TYR A 205 -5.57 -15.93 4.76
C TYR A 205 -4.27 -16.74 4.68
N LEU A 206 -3.27 -16.33 3.89
CA LEU A 206 -2.06 -17.14 3.65
C LEU A 206 -0.75 -16.49 4.10
N LEU A 207 -0.60 -15.16 3.97
CA LEU A 207 0.70 -14.50 4.23
C LEU A 207 0.79 -13.84 5.62
N GLN A 208 -0.29 -13.85 6.40
CA GLN A 208 -0.34 -13.27 7.72
C GLN A 208 0.62 -14.04 8.66
N ALA A 209 1.78 -13.44 8.92
CA ALA A 209 2.83 -14.04 9.74
C ALA A 209 2.99 -13.38 11.12
N VAL A 210 2.12 -12.40 11.45
CA VAL A 210 2.19 -11.67 12.73
C VAL A 210 1.71 -12.54 13.88
N LEU A 211 0.64 -13.32 13.67
CA LEU A 211 0.10 -14.27 14.64
C LEU A 211 0.20 -15.68 14.05
N PRO A 212 1.28 -16.44 14.34
CA PRO A 212 1.40 -17.79 13.83
C PRO A 212 0.21 -18.63 14.30
N GLN A 213 -0.46 -19.32 13.37
CA GLN A 213 -1.63 -20.16 13.64
C GLN A 213 -2.88 -19.40 14.10
N TYR A 214 -3.05 -18.14 13.75
CA TYR A 214 -4.33 -17.44 13.97
C TYR A 214 -5.47 -18.18 13.26
N ARG A 215 -6.52 -18.54 14.01
CA ARG A 215 -7.66 -19.34 13.51
C ARG A 215 -8.95 -18.55 13.41
N TRP A 216 -8.87 -17.22 13.41
CA TRP A 216 -10.04 -16.33 13.44
C TRP A 216 -10.93 -16.52 14.68
N ASP A 217 -10.37 -17.12 15.71
CA ASP A 217 -10.98 -17.55 16.96
C ASP A 217 -11.24 -16.42 17.95
N VAL A 218 -10.45 -15.34 17.89
CA VAL A 218 -10.63 -14.14 18.74
C VAL A 218 -11.92 -13.39 18.39
N ARG A 219 -12.36 -13.44 17.13
CA ARG A 219 -13.54 -12.70 16.66
C ARG A 219 -14.80 -13.08 17.44
N ASP A 220 -15.06 -14.36 17.60
CA ASP A 220 -16.31 -14.86 18.18
C ASP A 220 -16.43 -14.42 19.65
N VAL A 221 -15.34 -14.58 20.41
CA VAL A 221 -15.30 -14.19 21.82
C VAL A 221 -15.42 -12.67 22.01
N CYS A 222 -14.82 -11.88 21.12
CA CYS A 222 -14.88 -10.43 21.19
C CYS A 222 -16.23 -9.84 20.75
N ILE A 223 -16.96 -10.49 19.83
CA ILE A 223 -18.30 -10.04 19.43
C ILE A 223 -19.24 -10.04 20.63
N ASP A 224 -19.24 -11.13 21.42
CA ASP A 224 -20.10 -11.26 22.59
C ASP A 224 -19.74 -10.24 23.69
N PHE A 225 -18.44 -10.04 23.93
CA PHE A 225 -17.95 -9.05 24.88
C PHE A 225 -18.34 -7.62 24.47
N LEU A 226 -18.10 -7.23 23.22
CA LEU A 226 -18.44 -5.91 22.70
C LEU A 226 -19.96 -5.67 22.68
N ALA A 227 -20.75 -6.70 22.34
CA ALA A 227 -22.21 -6.64 22.42
C ALA A 227 -22.66 -6.35 23.87
N SER A 228 -22.11 -7.05 24.85
CA SER A 228 -22.45 -6.85 26.27
C SER A 228 -22.15 -5.43 26.76
N LYS A 229 -21.03 -4.83 26.31
CA LYS A 229 -20.66 -3.44 26.62
C LYS A 229 -21.58 -2.43 25.93
N SER A 230 -21.99 -2.68 24.69
CA SER A 230 -22.90 -1.79 23.95
C SER A 230 -24.29 -1.69 24.58
N VAL A 231 -24.78 -2.77 25.20
CA VAL A 231 -26.10 -2.81 25.87
C VAL A 231 -26.08 -2.05 27.21
N GLY A 232 -24.90 -1.83 27.80
CA GLY A 232 -24.69 -1.01 29.00
C GLY A 232 -24.52 0.50 28.76
N GLY A 233 -24.61 0.97 27.51
CA GLY A 233 -24.60 2.41 27.18
C GLY A 233 -25.83 3.16 27.74
N PRO A 234 -25.85 4.51 27.76
CA PRO A 234 -26.40 5.44 28.78
C PRO A 234 -27.89 5.41 29.18
N PHE A 235 -28.57 4.28 29.09
CA PHE A 235 -29.74 3.98 29.90
C PHE A 235 -29.38 2.93 30.98
N ASP A 236 -28.23 3.08 31.64
CA ASP A 236 -28.08 2.51 32.98
C ASP A 236 -28.60 3.51 34.02
N PRO A 237 -29.80 3.31 34.58
CA PRO A 237 -30.39 4.20 35.58
C PRO A 237 -29.59 4.27 36.90
N ARG A 238 -28.46 3.55 37.02
CA ARG A 238 -27.59 3.55 38.21
C ARG A 238 -26.45 4.55 38.19
N TRP A 239 -26.23 5.31 37.10
CA TRP A 239 -25.23 6.38 37.10
C TRP A 239 -25.69 7.55 37.98
N LYS A 240 -25.21 7.59 39.23
CA LYS A 240 -25.33 8.78 40.10
C LYS A 240 -24.08 9.62 39.91
N PRO A 241 -24.19 10.87 39.43
CA PRO A 241 -23.05 11.79 39.45
C PRO A 241 -22.60 11.98 40.90
N SER A 242 -21.31 11.79 41.14
CA SER A 242 -20.60 12.13 42.37
C SER A 242 -20.27 13.61 42.43
#